data_AF-A0A8I1YFX2-F1
#
_entry.id   AF-A0A8I1YFX2-F1
#
_cell.length_a   1.000
_cell.length_b   1.000
_cell.length_c   1.000
_cell.angle_alpha   90.00
_cell.angle_beta   90.00
_cell.angle_gamma   90.00
#
_symmetry.space_group_name_H-M   'P 1'
#
loop_
_entity.id
_entity.type
_entity.pdbx_description
1 polymer ?
#
loop_
_entity_poly.entity_id
_entity_poly.type
_entity_poly.pdbx_seq_one_letter_code
_entity_poly.pdbx_strand_id
1 'polypeptide(L)' 'MRFVRVGTLDDPSQCPPDVHIFTSSKQPWVTFPRGAKVFAEYYDRREVWPKEAQERWHVLREKMKA' A
#
# COMPACT_ATOMS: atom_id res chain seq x y z
N MET A 1 8.26 -13.21 2.64
CA MET A 1 7.36 -12.05 2.80
C MET A 1 5.95 -12.54 3.07
N ARG A 2 5.19 -11.89 3.96
CA ARG A 2 3.79 -12.27 4.26
C ARG A 2 2.90 -11.05 4.09
N PHE A 3 1.68 -11.26 3.62
CA PHE A 3 0.63 -10.25 3.56
C PHE A 3 -0.46 -10.60 4.57
N VAL A 4 -0.96 -9.57 5.26
CA VAL A 4 -2.09 -9.68 6.19
C VAL A 4 -3.21 -8.81 5.64
N ARG A 5 -4.44 -9.32 5.65
CA ARG A 5 -5.62 -8.53 5.26
C ARG A 5 -6.06 -7.74 6.49
N VAL A 6 -6.01 -6.40 6.43
CA VAL A 6 -6.34 -5.54 7.59
C VAL A 6 -7.73 -5.85 8.18
N GLY A 7 -8.72 -6.20 7.35
CA GLY A 7 -10.06 -6.57 7.80
C GLY A 7 -10.15 -7.83 8.66
N THR A 8 -9.05 -8.55 8.91
CA THR A 8 -9.01 -9.70 9.84
C THR A 8 -8.43 -9.36 11.21
N LEU A 9 -8.04 -8.11 11.45
CA LEU A 9 -7.61 -7.65 12.78
C LEU A 9 -8.84 -7.43 13.69
N ASP A 10 -8.65 -7.53 15.01
CA ASP A 10 -9.71 -7.21 15.99
C ASP A 10 -10.16 -5.75 15.86
N ASP A 11 -9.23 -4.84 15.56
CA ASP A 11 -9.50 -3.44 15.26
C ASP A 11 -8.86 -3.03 13.91
N PRO A 12 -9.60 -3.15 12.79
CA PRO A 12 -9.10 -2.77 11.46
C PRO A 12 -8.87 -1.27 11.29
N SER A 13 -9.47 -0.43 12.15
CA SER A 13 -9.40 1.03 12.02
C SER A 13 -8.01 1.59 12.30
N GLN A 14 -7.15 0.81 12.96
CA GLN A 14 -5.76 1.18 13.27
C GLN A 14 -4.84 1.17 12.05
N CYS A 15 -5.26 0.59 10.94
CA CYS A 15 -4.47 0.51 9.71
C CYS A 15 -5.28 1.01 8.51
N PRO A 16 -5.65 2.30 8.47
CA PRO A 16 -6.32 2.86 7.29
C PRO A 16 -5.41 2.77 6.06
N PRO A 17 -5.97 2.75 4.83
CA PRO A 17 -5.15 2.73 3.62
C PRO A 17 -4.29 3.98 3.48
N ASP A 18 -2.98 3.79 3.28
CA ASP A 18 -2.08 4.89 2.92
C ASP A 18 -2.21 5.29 1.43
N VAL A 19 -2.60 4.33 0.59
CA VAL A 19 -2.73 4.47 -0.86
C VAL A 19 -3.92 3.67 -1.39
N HIS A 20 -4.57 4.20 -2.43
CA HIS A 20 -5.56 3.49 -3.23
C HIS A 20 -4.95 3.20 -4.61
N ILE A 21 -4.92 1.93 -5.01
CA ILE A 21 -4.32 1.47 -6.28
C ILE A 21 -5.38 0.80 -7.15
N PHE A 22 -5.09 0.65 -8.45
CA PHE A 22 -6.02 0.06 -9.43
C PHE A 22 -7.36 0.80 -9.51
N THR A 23 -7.35 2.11 -9.30
CA THR A 23 -8.59 2.89 -9.29
C THR A 23 -9.14 3.17 -10.69
N SER A 24 -8.44 2.75 -11.75
CA SER A 24 -8.93 2.81 -13.14
C SER A 24 -10.22 2.02 -13.34
N SER A 25 -10.42 0.95 -12.57
CA SER A 25 -11.63 0.10 -12.60
C SER A 25 -12.60 0.36 -11.46
N LYS A 26 -12.43 1.46 -10.70
CA LYS A 26 -13.32 1.78 -9.58
C LYS A 26 -14.75 2.02 -10.07
N GLN A 27 -15.74 1.58 -9.29
CA GLN A 27 -17.14 1.90 -9.57
C GLN A 27 -17.42 3.40 -9.37
N PRO A 28 -18.41 3.99 -10.06
CA PRO A 28 -18.70 5.43 -9.98
C PRO A 28 -18.98 5.93 -8.56
N TRP A 29 -19.62 5.10 -7.72
CA TRP A 29 -19.96 5.44 -6.33
C TRP A 29 -18.79 5.34 -5.35
N VAL A 30 -17.61 4.86 -5.77
CA VAL A 30 -16.42 4.82 -4.92
C VAL A 30 -15.76 6.20 -4.92
N THR A 31 -15.74 6.82 -3.74
CA THR A 31 -15.09 8.11 -3.46
C THR A 31 -13.87 7.91 -2.55
N PHE A 32 -12.93 8.86 -2.58
CA PHE A 32 -11.73 8.82 -1.75
C PHE A 32 -11.68 10.02 -0.80
N PRO A 33 -11.07 9.88 0.39
CA PRO A 33 -10.84 11.00 1.30
C PRO A 33 -10.04 12.12 0.64
N ARG A 34 -10.27 13.37 1.07
CA ARG A 34 -9.49 14.51 0.61
C ARG A 34 -8.01 14.32 0.98
N GLY A 35 -7.12 14.45 -0.01
CA GLY A 35 -5.68 14.29 0.18
C GLY A 35 -5.18 12.84 0.16
N ALA A 36 -6.05 11.86 -0.06
CA ALA A 36 -5.63 10.48 -0.25
C ALA A 36 -4.75 10.32 -1.50
N LYS A 37 -3.75 9.46 -1.43
CA LYS A 37 -2.94 9.08 -2.59
C LYS A 37 -3.72 8.05 -3.42
N VAL A 38 -4.07 8.42 -4.65
CA VAL A 38 -4.93 7.63 -5.54
C VAL A 38 -4.22 7.38 -6.86
N PHE A 39 -4.08 6.11 -7.23
CA PHE A 39 -3.36 5.67 -8.42
C PHE A 39 -4.23 4.78 -9.29
N ALA A 40 -4.25 5.07 -10.59
CA ALA A 40 -5.00 4.31 -11.58
C ALA A 40 -4.54 2.83 -11.65
N GLU A 41 -3.25 2.58 -11.40
CA GLU A 41 -2.63 1.25 -11.40
C GLU A 41 -1.72 1.09 -10.17
N TYR A 42 -0.72 0.20 -10.23
CA TYR A 42 0.30 0.09 -9.19
C TYR A 42 1.25 1.29 -9.22
N TYR A 43 1.72 1.75 -8.05
CA TYR A 43 2.59 2.92 -7.90
C TYR A 43 4.08 2.55 -7.89
N ASP A 44 4.96 3.52 -8.19
CA ASP A 44 6.39 3.36 -7.91
C ASP A 44 6.67 3.53 -6.42
N ARG A 45 7.13 2.45 -5.78
CA ARG A 45 7.48 2.43 -4.35
C ARG A 45 8.55 3.45 -3.98
N ARG A 46 9.47 3.78 -4.89
CA ARG A 46 10.54 4.76 -4.63
C ARG A 46 10.02 6.18 -4.47
N GLU A 47 8.89 6.48 -5.11
CA GLU A 47 8.25 7.80 -5.04
C GLU A 47 7.33 7.92 -3.81
N VAL A 48 6.74 6.81 -3.37
CA VAL A 48 5.69 6.82 -2.35
C VAL A 48 6.20 6.44 -0.96
N TRP A 49 7.13 5.50 -0.85
CA TRP A 49 7.54 4.95 0.43
C TRP A 49 8.56 5.85 1.13
N PRO A 50 8.45 6.02 2.47
CA PRO A 50 9.53 6.59 3.27
C PRO A 50 10.83 5.82 3.09
N LYS A 51 11.96 6.51 3.26
CA LYS A 51 13.31 5.94 3.06
C LYS A 51 13.53 4.68 3.88
N GLU A 52 13.05 4.66 5.11
CA GLU A 52 13.18 3.54 6.06
C GLU A 52 12.44 2.30 5.55
N ALA A 53 11.27 2.48 4.91
CA ALA A 53 10.52 1.39 4.31
C ALA A 53 11.23 0.83 3.06
N GLN A 54 11.87 1.71 2.27
CA GLN A 54 12.69 1.30 1.12
C GLN A 54 13.92 0.48 1.57
N GLU A 55 14.56 0.85 2.68
CA GLU A 55 15.68 0.11 3.27
C GLU A 55 15.26 -1.28 3.76
N ARG A 56 14.13 -1.38 4.49
CA ARG A 56 13.57 -2.69 4.90
C ARG A 56 13.28 -3.59 3.70
N TRP A 57 12.75 -3.01 2.62
CA TRP A 57 12.49 -3.72 1.38
C TRP A 57 13.75 -4.24 0.70
N HIS A 58 14.80 -3.41 0.66
CA HIS A 58 16.10 -3.81 0.11
C HIS A 58 16.66 -5.02 0.86
N VAL A 59 16.69 -4.97 2.19
CA VAL A 59 17.17 -6.09 3.04
C VAL A 59 16.34 -7.35 2.80
N LEU A 60 15.01 -7.24 2.71
CA LEU A 60 14.14 -8.38 2.43
C LEU A 60 14.44 -9.01 1.06
N ARG A 61 14.66 -8.19 0.02
CA ARG A 61 14.97 -8.68 -1.32
C ARG A 61 16.28 -9.45 -1.38
N GLU A 62 17.32 -8.95 -0.72
CA GLU A 62 18.62 -9.65 -0.68
C GLU A 62 18.49 -11.00 0.03
N LYS A 63 17.74 -11.07 1.14
CA LYS A 63 17.45 -12.33 1.83
C LYS A 63 16.62 -13.32 1.02
N MET A 64 15.83 -12.85 0.04
CA MET A 64 15.02 -13.71 -0.83
C MET A 64 15.79 -14.22 -2.06
N LYS A 65 16.96 -13.65 -2.37
CA LYS A 65 17.84 -14.10 -3.46
C LYS A 65 18.85 -15.16 -3.00
N ALA A 66 19.22 -15.14 -1.72
CA ALA A 66 20.03 -16.16 -1.06
C ALA A 66 19.21 -17.41 -0.77
#